data_AF-A0A0F9NTK2-F1
#
_entry.id   AF-A0A0F9NTK2-F1
#
_cell.length_a   1.000
_cell.length_b   1.000
_cell.length_c   1.000
_cell.angle_alpha   90.00
_cell.angle_beta   90.00
_cell.angle_gamma   90.00
#
_symmetry.space_group_name_H-M   'P 1'
#
loop_
_entity.id
_entity.type
_entity.pdbx_description
1 polymer ?
#
loop_
_entity_poly.entity_id
_entity_poly.type
_entity_poly.pdbx_seq_one_letter_code
_entity_poly.pdbx_strand_id
1 'polypeptide(L)'
;VIEEYKDVLINPKHGYGANMNPCLDCKIFMVNKAVDWIEEHHAQGFDFIITGEVIGQRPMSQLKAKMPIIAKQSGANDRLVRPLSAKNLEQTLPEREGWIVREKLYGFTGRSRKPQIELAKQFGFDDFATPAGGCCFLTDKSYSDKLTDLWQAKNAKEYELDDIMLLKVGRHVRPKANFKLIIARDSGECKFLEGYRKEFISIRALSHKGPMALVDGDIDEGDYDLAASIVARFGQGKFADEVELDINIPEQPSLQISTAPFANENMLQEWYL
;
A
#
# COMPACT_ATOMS: atom_id res chain seq x y z
N VAL A 1 -8.84 -10.43 1.61
CA VAL A 1 -8.20 -9.46 2.53
C VAL A 1 -9.02 -9.35 3.79
N ILE A 2 -8.40 -9.09 4.94
CA ILE A 2 -9.11 -9.03 6.22
C ILE A 2 -9.90 -7.72 6.27
N GLU A 3 -11.23 -7.80 6.29
CA GLU A 3 -12.12 -6.64 6.25
C GLU A 3 -11.86 -5.66 7.40
N GLU A 4 -11.56 -6.20 8.58
CA GLU A 4 -11.20 -5.43 9.78
C GLU A 4 -9.92 -4.61 9.58
N TYR A 5 -8.99 -5.06 8.71
CA TYR A 5 -7.80 -4.28 8.39
C TYR A 5 -8.13 -3.06 7.53
N LYS A 6 -9.19 -3.11 6.70
CA LYS A 6 -9.63 -1.93 5.93
C LYS A 6 -10.06 -0.80 6.87
N ASP A 7 -10.83 -1.10 7.91
CA ASP A 7 -11.27 -0.09 8.87
C ASP A 7 -10.10 0.58 9.61
N VAL A 8 -9.08 -0.19 9.96
CA VAL A 8 -7.82 0.33 10.53
C VAL A 8 -7.15 1.35 9.60
N LEU A 9 -7.26 1.16 8.28
CA LEU A 9 -6.70 2.08 7.29
C LEU A 9 -7.57 3.31 7.05
N ILE A 10 -8.90 3.17 7.11
CA ILE A 10 -9.86 4.24 6.78
C ILE A 10 -10.12 5.15 7.99
N ASN A 11 -10.26 4.55 9.17
CA ASN A 11 -10.68 5.20 10.42
C ASN A 11 -9.69 4.91 11.56
N PRO A 12 -8.41 5.31 11.44
CA PRO A 12 -7.44 5.05 12.50
C PRO A 12 -7.79 5.81 13.78
N LYS A 13 -7.80 5.11 14.92
CA LYS A 13 -8.14 5.68 16.23
C LYS A 13 -7.07 6.65 16.73
N HIS A 14 -5.82 6.47 16.31
CA HIS A 14 -4.70 7.34 16.69
C HIS A 14 -4.31 8.34 15.60
N GLY A 15 -5.13 8.45 14.55
CA GLY A 15 -4.89 9.33 13.41
C GLY A 15 -3.75 8.88 12.51
N TYR A 16 -3.45 9.70 11.51
CA TYR A 16 -2.40 9.46 10.53
C TYR A 16 -1.08 10.14 10.94
N GLY A 17 0.04 9.46 10.64
CA GLY A 17 1.38 10.04 10.70
C GLY A 17 1.71 10.86 9.46
N ALA A 18 2.89 10.63 8.88
CA ALA A 18 3.22 11.21 7.57
C ALA A 18 2.26 10.66 6.50
N ASN A 19 1.63 11.57 5.75
CA ASN A 19 0.60 11.26 4.76
C ASN A 19 -0.54 10.44 5.38
N MET A 20 -0.86 9.27 4.83
CA MET A 20 -1.98 8.44 5.29
C MET A 20 -1.50 7.25 6.14
N ASN A 21 -0.45 7.42 6.94
CA ASN A 21 0.16 6.31 7.68
C ASN A 21 -0.45 6.05 9.08
N PRO A 22 -1.30 5.03 9.29
CA PRO A 22 -1.83 4.64 10.61
C PRO A 22 -0.95 3.58 11.30
N CYS A 23 0.38 3.70 11.21
CA CYS A 23 1.33 2.68 11.69
C CYS A 23 1.08 2.19 13.13
N LEU A 24 0.55 3.05 14.00
CA LEU A 24 0.24 2.69 15.38
C LEU A 24 -0.97 1.73 15.43
N ASP A 25 -2.07 2.07 14.76
CA ASP A 25 -3.26 1.23 14.64
C ASP A 25 -2.98 -0.08 13.89
N CYS A 26 -2.20 -0.05 12.79
CA CYS A 26 -1.77 -1.28 12.12
C CYS A 26 -1.01 -2.22 13.06
N LYS A 27 -0.17 -1.66 13.94
CA LYS A 27 0.57 -2.45 14.94
C LYS A 27 -0.34 -3.04 16.01
N ILE A 28 -1.30 -2.26 16.48
CA ILE A 28 -2.33 -2.74 17.41
C ILE A 28 -3.08 -3.91 16.78
N PHE A 29 -3.54 -3.77 15.54
CA PHE A 29 -4.25 -4.81 14.81
C PHE A 29 -3.42 -6.09 14.62
N MET A 30 -2.18 -5.96 14.12
CA MET A 30 -1.30 -7.12 13.91
C MET A 30 -1.03 -7.89 15.21
N VAL A 31 -0.79 -7.17 16.31
CA VAL A 31 -0.56 -7.82 17.61
C VAL A 31 -1.86 -8.43 18.14
N ASN A 32 -3.01 -7.78 17.95
CA ASN A 32 -4.29 -8.33 18.35
C ASN A 32 -4.59 -9.66 17.65
N LYS A 33 -4.33 -9.77 16.34
CA LYS A 33 -4.44 -11.06 15.64
C LYS A 33 -3.49 -12.14 16.17
N ALA A 34 -2.32 -11.76 16.66
CA ALA A 34 -1.43 -12.70 17.34
C ALA A 34 -1.95 -13.11 18.72
N VAL A 35 -2.68 -12.23 19.42
CA VAL A 35 -3.38 -12.57 20.68
C VAL A 35 -4.49 -13.57 20.39
N ASP A 36 -5.38 -13.27 19.44
CA ASP A 36 -6.48 -14.16 19.04
C ASP A 36 -5.93 -15.56 18.69
N TRP A 37 -4.85 -15.60 17.91
CA TRP A 37 -4.21 -16.86 17.52
C TRP A 37 -3.65 -17.64 18.73
N ILE A 38 -2.98 -16.97 19.66
CA ILE A 38 -2.47 -17.62 20.87
C ILE A 38 -3.61 -18.14 21.75
N GLU A 39 -4.70 -17.39 21.89
CA GLU A 39 -5.87 -17.83 22.67
C GLU A 39 -6.50 -19.09 22.07
N GLU A 40 -6.64 -19.14 20.75
CA GLU A 40 -7.14 -20.32 20.03
C GLU A 40 -6.21 -21.55 20.15
N HIS A 41 -4.90 -21.31 20.24
CA HIS A 41 -3.88 -22.37 20.22
C HIS A 41 -3.22 -22.61 21.59
N HIS A 42 -3.76 -22.03 22.68
CA HIS A 42 -3.13 -22.05 24.00
C HIS A 42 -2.82 -23.48 24.49
N ALA A 43 -3.70 -24.44 24.20
CA ALA A 43 -3.51 -25.86 24.55
C ALA A 43 -2.27 -26.51 23.90
N GLN A 44 -1.71 -25.89 22.87
CA GLN A 44 -0.52 -26.36 22.14
C GLN A 44 0.79 -25.75 22.70
N GLY A 45 0.72 -24.98 23.79
CA GLY A 45 1.90 -24.42 24.48
C GLY A 45 2.39 -23.10 23.88
N PHE A 46 1.47 -22.26 23.38
CA PHE A 46 1.80 -20.90 22.96
C PHE A 46 1.44 -19.92 24.08
N ASP A 47 2.44 -19.32 24.73
CA ASP A 47 2.23 -18.55 25.96
C ASP A 47 2.37 -17.02 25.79
N PHE A 48 3.14 -16.56 24.80
CA PHE A 48 3.47 -15.14 24.63
C PHE A 48 3.87 -14.77 23.19
N ILE A 49 3.89 -13.47 22.90
CA ILE A 49 4.16 -12.91 21.57
C ILE A 49 5.54 -12.26 21.57
N ILE A 50 6.31 -12.47 20.50
CA ILE A 50 7.56 -11.74 20.27
C ILE A 50 7.43 -10.78 19.09
N THR A 51 8.07 -9.61 19.19
CA THR A 51 8.24 -8.71 18.04
C THR A 51 9.66 -8.17 17.96
N GLY A 52 10.12 -7.89 16.73
CA GLY A 52 11.41 -7.25 16.46
C GLY A 52 11.39 -5.71 16.59
N GLU A 53 10.48 -5.13 17.38
CA GLU A 53 10.36 -3.67 17.49
C GLU A 53 11.53 -3.05 18.27
N VAL A 54 12.06 -1.94 17.74
CA VAL A 54 13.14 -1.18 18.38
C VAL A 54 12.67 0.21 18.79
N ILE A 55 12.88 0.58 20.06
CA ILE A 55 12.49 1.89 20.59
C ILE A 55 13.10 3.00 19.76
N GLY A 56 12.26 3.92 19.28
CA GLY A 56 12.66 5.09 18.52
C GLY A 56 13.05 4.81 17.06
N GLN A 57 12.94 3.57 16.57
CA GLN A 57 13.33 3.26 15.19
C GLN A 57 12.30 3.73 14.17
N ARG A 58 11.00 3.63 14.51
CA ARG A 58 9.89 4.21 13.76
C ARG A 58 9.21 5.34 14.55
N PRO A 59 9.01 6.53 13.95
CA PRO A 59 8.59 7.72 14.67
C PRO A 59 7.11 7.68 15.06
N MET A 60 6.28 6.93 14.32
CA MET A 60 4.84 6.88 14.59
C MET A 60 4.45 5.78 15.59
N SER A 61 5.03 4.57 15.47
CA SER A 61 4.59 3.42 16.26
C SER A 61 5.57 2.98 17.36
N GLN A 62 6.85 3.35 17.27
CA GLN A 62 7.90 2.77 18.13
C GLN A 62 8.51 3.77 19.10
N LEU A 63 7.88 4.93 19.33
CA LEU A 63 8.28 5.80 20.44
C LEU A 63 8.02 5.11 21.78
N LYS A 64 8.87 5.37 22.78
CA LYS A 64 8.75 4.76 24.12
C LYS A 64 7.35 4.94 24.71
N ALA A 65 6.74 6.11 24.52
CA ALA A 65 5.38 6.41 24.98
C ALA A 65 4.26 5.67 24.21
N LYS A 66 4.51 5.21 22.98
CA LYS A 66 3.51 4.53 22.13
C LYS A 66 3.53 3.01 22.29
N MET A 67 4.65 2.42 22.71
CA MET A 67 4.74 0.96 22.90
C MET A 67 3.77 0.38 23.94
N PRO A 68 3.51 1.03 25.10
CA PRO A 68 2.48 0.58 26.03
C PRO A 68 1.07 0.64 25.44
N ILE A 69 0.79 1.60 24.55
CA ILE A 69 -0.50 1.72 23.86
C ILE A 69 -0.73 0.48 22.99
N ILE A 70 0.28 0.06 22.22
CA ILE A 70 0.19 -1.15 21.39
C ILE A 70 -0.10 -2.37 22.27
N ALA A 71 0.67 -2.56 23.34
CA ALA A 71 0.50 -3.70 24.24
C ALA A 71 -0.89 -3.74 24.87
N LYS A 72 -1.37 -2.60 25.39
CA LYS A 72 -2.67 -2.50 26.07
C LYS A 72 -3.84 -2.68 25.10
N GLN A 73 -3.83 -1.98 23.97
CA GLN A 73 -4.98 -1.95 23.06
C GLN A 73 -5.09 -3.20 22.18
N SER A 74 -3.99 -3.93 21.98
CA SER A 74 -4.03 -5.22 21.28
C SER A 74 -4.51 -6.38 22.16
N GLY A 75 -4.58 -6.18 23.49
CA GLY A 75 -4.85 -7.25 24.46
C GLY A 75 -3.61 -8.02 24.91
N ALA A 76 -2.46 -7.84 24.24
CA ALA A 76 -1.25 -8.61 24.55
C ALA A 76 -0.63 -8.25 25.92
N ASN A 77 -0.85 -7.01 26.40
CA ASN A 77 -0.36 -6.51 27.68
C ASN A 77 1.14 -6.87 27.90
N ASP A 78 1.46 -7.48 29.04
CA ASP A 78 2.82 -7.89 29.39
C ASP A 78 3.21 -9.27 28.84
N ARG A 79 2.41 -9.87 27.94
CA ARG A 79 2.81 -11.03 27.13
C ARG A 79 3.46 -10.63 25.80
N LEU A 80 3.57 -9.34 25.51
CA LEU A 80 4.26 -8.84 24.31
C LEU A 80 5.74 -8.54 24.58
N VAL A 81 6.61 -9.49 24.25
CA VAL A 81 8.06 -9.40 24.41
C VAL A 81 8.69 -8.68 23.22
N ARG A 82 9.62 -7.77 23.52
CA ARG A 82 10.41 -7.01 22.52
C ARG A 82 11.90 -7.25 22.73
N PRO A 83 12.45 -8.41 22.30
CA PRO A 83 13.81 -8.84 22.65
C PRO A 83 14.90 -7.83 22.32
N LEU A 84 14.73 -7.05 21.25
CA LEU A 84 15.72 -6.07 20.81
C LEU A 84 15.79 -4.82 21.70
N SER A 85 14.73 -4.51 22.45
CA SER A 85 14.63 -3.30 23.29
C SER A 85 14.37 -3.60 24.77
N ALA A 86 14.31 -4.87 25.16
CA ALA A 86 13.80 -5.32 26.46
C ALA A 86 14.48 -4.61 27.64
N LYS A 87 15.80 -4.37 27.58
CA LYS A 87 16.56 -3.70 28.65
C LYS A 87 16.10 -2.26 28.93
N ASN A 88 15.34 -1.64 28.03
CA ASN A 88 14.83 -0.27 28.15
C ASN A 88 13.33 -0.19 28.47
N LEU A 89 12.67 -1.35 28.62
CA LEU A 89 11.24 -1.48 28.89
C LEU A 89 11.03 -2.19 30.24
N GLU A 90 9.81 -2.10 30.76
CA GLU A 90 9.37 -2.88 31.91
C GLU A 90 9.45 -4.38 31.61
N GLN A 91 9.63 -5.20 32.66
CA GLN A 91 9.68 -6.65 32.52
C GLN A 91 8.32 -7.22 32.13
N THR A 92 8.31 -8.01 31.06
CA THR A 92 7.17 -8.79 30.61
C THR A 92 6.94 -10.03 31.48
N LEU A 93 5.75 -10.63 31.42
CA LEU A 93 5.42 -11.87 32.13
C LEU A 93 6.45 -12.98 31.86
N PRO A 94 6.85 -13.29 30.60
CA PRO A 94 7.87 -14.31 30.34
C PRO A 94 9.24 -14.04 30.97
N GLU A 95 9.58 -12.76 31.19
CA GLU A 95 10.83 -12.40 31.87
C GLU A 95 10.72 -12.57 33.39
N ARG A 96 9.56 -12.23 33.99
CA ARG A 96 9.34 -12.37 35.44
C ARG A 96 9.20 -13.82 35.87
N GLU A 97 8.56 -14.64 35.05
CA GLU A 97 8.41 -16.09 35.28
C GLU A 97 9.66 -16.90 34.92
N GLY A 98 10.71 -16.25 34.39
CA GLY A 98 11.97 -16.90 34.06
C GLY A 98 11.95 -17.76 32.78
N TRP A 99 10.89 -17.69 31.98
CA TRP A 99 10.83 -18.35 30.66
C TRP A 99 11.86 -17.77 29.70
N ILE A 100 12.16 -16.48 29.86
CA ILE A 100 13.18 -15.76 29.10
C ILE A 100 14.20 -15.16 30.06
N VAL A 101 15.48 -15.43 29.81
CA VAL A 101 16.60 -14.84 30.54
C VAL A 101 16.86 -13.42 30.02
N ARG A 102 16.41 -12.41 30.78
CA ARG A 102 16.49 -10.98 30.40
C ARG A 102 17.90 -10.50 30.08
N GLU A 103 18.91 -11.07 30.73
CA GLU A 103 20.32 -10.72 30.54
C GLU A 103 20.79 -10.97 29.11
N LYS A 104 20.21 -11.99 28.45
CA LYS A 104 20.48 -12.37 27.05
C LYS A 104 19.74 -11.49 26.04
N LEU A 105 18.84 -10.61 26.48
CA LEU A 105 18.11 -9.68 25.61
C LEU A 105 18.91 -8.39 25.36
N TYR A 106 18.42 -7.55 24.45
CA TYR A 106 19.13 -6.35 24.02
C TYR A 106 18.46 -5.07 24.52
N GLY A 107 19.20 -3.97 24.39
CA GLY A 107 18.78 -2.61 24.75
C GLY A 107 18.91 -1.64 23.59
N PHE A 108 18.63 -2.07 22.36
CA PHE A 108 18.74 -1.21 21.19
C PHE A 108 17.71 -0.07 21.26
N THR A 109 18.14 1.13 20.86
CA THR A 109 17.29 2.31 20.72
C THR A 109 17.74 3.17 19.54
N GLY A 110 16.86 4.07 19.10
CA GLY A 110 17.12 5.05 18.07
C GLY A 110 16.83 4.57 16.64
N ARG A 111 17.23 5.38 15.66
CA ARG A 111 16.93 5.19 14.24
C ARG A 111 17.85 4.21 13.53
N SER A 112 19.06 4.02 14.07
CA SER A 112 20.08 3.17 13.46
C SER A 112 19.63 1.71 13.41
N ARG A 113 20.03 1.02 12.34
CA ARG A 113 19.84 -0.42 12.13
C ARG A 113 21.14 -1.22 12.17
N LYS A 114 22.27 -0.54 12.39
CA LYS A 114 23.59 -1.17 12.42
C LYS A 114 23.67 -2.33 13.42
N PRO A 115 23.15 -2.20 14.66
CA PRO A 115 23.21 -3.30 15.62
C PRO A 115 22.43 -4.55 15.17
N GLN A 116 21.28 -4.38 14.52
CA GLN A 116 20.49 -5.49 14.00
C GLN A 116 21.15 -6.18 12.81
N ILE A 117 21.77 -5.40 11.91
CA ILE A 117 22.52 -5.94 10.77
C ILE A 117 23.75 -6.72 11.26
N GLU A 118 24.44 -6.20 12.27
CA GLU A 118 25.56 -6.92 12.89
C GLU A 118 25.09 -8.21 13.57
N LEU A 119 23.97 -8.16 14.28
CA LEU A 119 23.37 -9.34 14.89
C LEU A 119 22.96 -10.39 13.84
N ALA A 120 22.41 -9.95 12.70
CA ALA A 120 22.07 -10.84 11.59
C ALA A 120 23.32 -11.55 11.04
N LYS A 121 24.44 -10.83 10.88
CA LYS A 121 25.73 -11.43 10.48
C LYS A 121 26.24 -12.43 11.50
N GLN A 122 26.13 -12.12 12.79
CA GLN A 122 26.56 -13.03 13.87
C GLN A 122 25.76 -14.34 13.88
N PHE A 123 24.48 -14.29 13.49
CA PHE A 123 23.65 -15.49 13.33
C PHE A 123 23.81 -16.20 11.98
N GLY A 124 24.61 -15.65 11.05
CA GLY A 124 24.76 -16.20 9.70
C GLY A 124 23.50 -16.06 8.85
N PHE A 125 22.73 -14.99 9.04
CA PHE A 125 21.58 -14.69 8.20
C PHE A 125 22.04 -13.99 6.91
N ASP A 126 21.95 -14.71 5.80
CA ASP A 126 22.33 -14.21 4.48
C ASP A 126 21.17 -13.54 3.73
N ASP A 127 19.93 -13.88 4.10
CA ASP A 127 18.70 -13.28 3.57
C ASP A 127 17.81 -12.78 4.70
N PHE A 128 17.56 -11.47 4.71
CA PHE A 128 16.60 -10.84 5.60
C PHE A 128 15.99 -9.62 4.92
N ALA A 129 14.72 -9.37 5.21
CA ALA A 129 14.01 -8.23 4.62
C ALA A 129 14.74 -6.92 4.92
N THR A 130 15.20 -6.25 3.87
CA THR A 130 15.82 -4.92 4.00
C THR A 130 14.77 -3.95 4.54
N PRO A 131 15.00 -3.26 5.68
CA PRO A 131 13.98 -2.40 6.28
C PRO A 131 13.96 -1.04 5.57
N ALA A 132 13.69 -1.03 4.26
CA ALA A 132 13.45 0.20 3.53
C ALA A 132 12.18 0.86 4.11
N GLY A 133 12.32 2.10 4.58
CA GLY A 133 11.17 2.94 4.89
C GLY A 133 10.36 3.11 3.60
N GLY A 134 9.21 2.46 3.52
CA GLY A 134 8.43 2.37 2.29
C GLY A 134 7.56 1.12 2.19
N CYS A 135 7.78 0.10 3.04
CA CYS A 135 6.99 -1.14 3.00
C CYS A 135 5.45 -0.91 3.18
N CYS A 136 5.06 0.21 3.79
CA CYS A 136 3.67 0.68 3.76
C CYS A 136 3.55 1.84 2.77
N PHE A 137 2.90 1.58 1.63
CA PHE A 137 2.64 2.56 0.55
C PHE A 137 1.92 3.82 1.02
N LEU A 138 1.22 3.75 2.16
CA LEU A 138 0.55 4.90 2.77
C LEU A 138 1.50 5.98 3.31
N THR A 139 2.79 5.70 3.35
CA THR A 139 3.82 6.72 3.60
C THR A 139 4.28 7.44 2.34
N ASP A 140 3.94 6.90 1.15
CA ASP A 140 4.27 7.50 -0.14
C ASP A 140 3.28 8.64 -0.46
N LYS A 141 3.81 9.78 -0.90
CA LYS A 141 2.99 10.96 -1.20
C LYS A 141 2.09 10.72 -2.40
N SER A 142 2.61 10.19 -3.51
CA SER A 142 1.82 9.93 -4.73
C SER A 142 0.72 8.91 -4.44
N TYR A 143 1.02 7.87 -3.67
CA TYR A 143 -0.03 6.92 -3.24
C TYR A 143 -1.14 7.61 -2.42
N SER A 144 -0.75 8.51 -1.52
CA SER A 144 -1.69 9.23 -0.65
C SER A 144 -2.53 10.25 -1.42
N ASP A 145 -1.94 10.90 -2.42
CA ASP A 145 -2.63 11.82 -3.33
C ASP A 145 -3.68 11.04 -4.15
N LYS A 146 -3.32 9.88 -4.71
CA LYS A 146 -4.26 8.99 -5.41
C LYS A 146 -5.39 8.44 -4.53
N LEU A 147 -5.11 8.14 -3.26
CA LEU A 147 -6.13 7.70 -2.31
C LEU A 147 -7.10 8.84 -1.97
N THR A 148 -6.57 10.06 -1.80
CA THR A 148 -7.39 11.25 -1.56
C THR A 148 -8.29 11.55 -2.76
N ASP A 149 -7.77 11.42 -3.98
CA ASP A 149 -8.54 11.51 -5.23
C ASP A 149 -9.68 10.50 -5.27
N LEU A 150 -9.41 9.23 -4.94
CA LEU A 150 -10.42 8.18 -4.90
C LEU A 150 -11.58 8.55 -3.97
N TRP A 151 -11.27 9.07 -2.76
CA TRP A 151 -12.30 9.48 -1.80
C TRP A 151 -13.14 10.66 -2.29
N GLN A 152 -12.51 11.63 -2.95
CA GLN A 152 -13.20 12.79 -3.50
C GLN A 152 -14.11 12.37 -4.65
N ALA A 153 -13.64 11.51 -5.55
CA ALA A 153 -14.40 11.06 -6.71
C ALA A 153 -15.61 10.18 -6.32
N LYS A 154 -15.44 9.25 -5.37
CA LYS A 154 -16.55 8.39 -4.90
C LYS A 154 -17.50 9.10 -3.92
N ASN A 155 -17.13 10.29 -3.42
CA ASN A 155 -17.81 10.98 -2.32
C ASN A 155 -18.07 10.07 -1.09
N ALA A 156 -17.20 9.07 -0.93
CA ALA A 156 -17.31 8.02 0.07
C ALA A 156 -15.90 7.51 0.38
N LYS A 157 -15.70 7.06 1.61
CA LYS A 157 -14.44 6.41 2.05
C LYS A 157 -14.50 4.89 1.94
N GLU A 158 -15.63 4.35 1.46
CA GLU A 158 -15.82 2.93 1.21
C GLU A 158 -15.21 2.59 -0.14
N TYR A 159 -14.31 1.62 -0.13
CA TYR A 159 -13.62 1.14 -1.32
C TYR A 159 -13.25 -0.34 -1.14
N GLU A 160 -13.13 -1.03 -2.26
CA GLU A 160 -12.75 -2.43 -2.27
C GLU A 160 -11.23 -2.60 -2.23
N LEU A 161 -10.80 -3.83 -1.96
CA LEU A 161 -9.37 -4.14 -2.01
C LEU A 161 -8.78 -3.80 -3.38
N ASP A 162 -9.52 -4.09 -4.44
CA ASP A 162 -9.06 -3.86 -5.80
C ASP A 162 -8.85 -2.38 -6.10
N ASP A 163 -9.69 -1.49 -5.55
CA ASP A 163 -9.48 -0.03 -5.64
C ASP A 163 -8.10 0.34 -5.07
N ILE A 164 -7.74 -0.17 -3.89
CA ILE A 164 -6.45 0.06 -3.23
C ILE A 164 -5.29 -0.52 -4.02
N MET A 165 -5.46 -1.70 -4.59
CA MET A 165 -4.43 -2.35 -5.39
C MET A 165 -4.15 -1.58 -6.68
N LEU A 166 -5.20 -1.06 -7.33
CA LEU A 166 -5.10 -0.23 -8.53
C LEU A 166 -4.34 1.07 -8.28
N LEU A 167 -4.42 1.69 -7.09
CA LEU A 167 -3.64 2.90 -6.76
C LEU A 167 -2.11 2.71 -6.88
N LYS A 168 -1.61 1.47 -6.77
CA LYS A 168 -0.16 1.16 -6.87
C LYS A 168 0.33 1.06 -8.30
N VAL A 169 -0.58 0.85 -9.24
CA VAL A 169 -0.26 0.44 -10.60
C VAL A 169 -0.44 1.62 -11.54
N GLY A 170 0.50 1.78 -12.47
CA GLY A 170 0.37 2.75 -13.53
C GLY A 170 0.50 4.22 -13.11
N ARG A 171 0.30 5.07 -14.11
CA ARG A 171 0.18 6.52 -14.01
C ARG A 171 -1.30 6.86 -13.92
N HIS A 172 -1.66 7.69 -12.96
CA HIS A 172 -3.03 8.12 -12.78
C HIS A 172 -3.18 9.52 -13.37
N VAL A 173 -4.10 9.66 -14.32
CA VAL A 173 -4.38 10.92 -15.01
C VAL A 173 -5.88 11.19 -14.93
N ARG A 174 -6.30 12.29 -14.31
CA ARG A 174 -7.70 12.73 -14.23
C ARG A 174 -7.93 13.95 -15.13
N PRO A 175 -8.27 13.74 -16.42
CA PRO A 175 -8.51 14.86 -17.33
C PRO A 175 -9.87 15.55 -17.09
N LYS A 176 -10.85 14.84 -16.51
CA LYS A 176 -12.17 15.38 -16.15
C LYS A 176 -12.62 14.86 -14.79
N ALA A 177 -13.60 15.53 -14.17
CA ALA A 177 -14.11 15.12 -12.86
C ALA A 177 -14.77 13.72 -12.88
N ASN A 178 -15.43 13.35 -13.99
CA ASN A 178 -16.18 12.10 -14.13
C ASN A 178 -15.31 10.85 -14.31
N PHE A 179 -14.07 10.97 -14.80
CA PHE A 179 -13.22 9.81 -15.04
C PHE A 179 -11.73 10.06 -14.84
N LYS A 180 -11.01 8.97 -14.55
CA LYS A 180 -9.56 8.92 -14.42
C LYS A 180 -9.02 7.76 -15.26
N LEU A 181 -7.83 7.94 -15.82
CA LEU A 181 -7.09 6.92 -16.55
C LEU A 181 -5.99 6.34 -15.67
N ILE A 182 -5.92 5.01 -15.61
CA ILE A 182 -4.84 4.26 -14.95
C ILE A 182 -4.00 3.61 -16.06
N ILE A 183 -2.86 4.21 -16.38
CA ILE A 183 -2.06 3.89 -17.57
C ILE A 183 -0.80 3.10 -17.16
N ALA A 184 -0.67 1.86 -17.61
CA ALA A 184 0.48 1.01 -17.26
C ALA A 184 1.84 1.64 -17.66
N ARG A 185 2.88 1.36 -16.87
CA ARG A 185 4.25 1.83 -17.07
C ARG A 185 5.13 0.80 -17.75
N ASP A 186 4.84 -0.47 -17.54
CA ASP A 186 5.60 -1.60 -18.06
C ASP A 186 4.69 -2.79 -18.39
N SER A 187 5.28 -3.86 -18.92
CA SER A 187 4.56 -5.08 -19.32
C SER A 187 3.97 -5.85 -18.14
N GLY A 188 4.57 -5.77 -16.95
CA GLY A 188 4.06 -6.41 -15.75
C GLY A 188 2.77 -5.74 -15.28
N GLU A 189 2.75 -4.41 -15.27
CA GLU A 189 1.55 -3.64 -14.98
C GLU A 189 0.46 -3.84 -16.04
N CYS A 190 0.81 -3.93 -17.33
CA CYS A 190 -0.17 -4.25 -18.38
C CYS A 190 -0.89 -5.58 -18.08
N LYS A 191 -0.12 -6.65 -17.77
CA LYS A 191 -0.69 -7.96 -17.42
C LYS A 191 -1.56 -7.91 -16.16
N PHE A 192 -1.20 -7.07 -15.19
CA PHE A 192 -2.03 -6.87 -14.01
C PHE A 192 -3.38 -6.21 -14.37
N LEU A 193 -3.35 -5.12 -15.15
CA LEU A 193 -4.56 -4.42 -15.59
C LEU A 193 -5.46 -5.28 -16.51
N GLU A 194 -4.89 -6.21 -17.28
CA GLU A 194 -5.66 -7.16 -18.10
C GLU A 194 -6.66 -7.98 -17.27
N GLY A 195 -6.34 -8.28 -16.01
CA GLY A 195 -7.22 -9.01 -15.10
C GLY A 195 -8.55 -8.30 -14.83
N TYR A 196 -8.57 -6.97 -14.96
CA TYR A 196 -9.72 -6.12 -14.65
C TYR A 196 -10.54 -5.71 -15.90
N ARG A 197 -10.17 -6.19 -17.10
CA ARG A 197 -10.83 -5.81 -18.37
C ARG A 197 -12.32 -6.18 -18.44
N LYS A 198 -12.77 -7.13 -17.62
CA LYS A 198 -14.20 -7.50 -17.55
C LYS A 198 -15.03 -6.57 -16.67
N GLU A 199 -14.36 -5.81 -15.79
CA GLU A 199 -15.00 -4.97 -14.79
C GLU A 199 -14.91 -3.49 -15.14
N PHE A 200 -13.81 -3.09 -15.80
CA PHE A 200 -13.54 -1.70 -16.15
C PHE A 200 -13.47 -1.51 -17.66
N ILE A 201 -13.83 -0.31 -18.12
CA ILE A 201 -13.53 0.12 -19.48
C ILE A 201 -12.00 0.13 -19.64
N SER A 202 -11.50 -0.45 -20.73
CA SER A 202 -10.07 -0.52 -21.01
C SER A 202 -9.73 0.01 -22.39
N ILE A 203 -8.56 0.65 -22.49
CA ILE A 203 -8.05 1.25 -23.72
C ILE A 203 -6.67 0.68 -24.01
N ARG A 204 -6.43 0.25 -25.25
CA ARG A 204 -5.11 -0.20 -25.71
C ARG A 204 -4.87 0.18 -27.18
N ALA A 205 -3.63 0.48 -27.52
CA ALA A 205 -3.24 0.67 -28.93
C ALA A 205 -3.27 -0.66 -29.71
N LEU A 206 -3.76 -0.61 -30.94
CA LEU A 206 -3.75 -1.72 -31.90
C LEU A 206 -2.64 -1.56 -32.94
N SER A 207 -2.47 -0.35 -33.46
CA SER A 207 -1.50 -0.01 -34.51
C SER A 207 -0.05 0.05 -34.03
N HIS A 208 0.17 0.34 -32.74
CA HIS A 208 1.49 0.55 -32.16
C HIS A 208 1.63 -0.17 -30.82
N LYS A 209 2.87 -0.49 -30.43
CA LYS A 209 3.12 -0.96 -29.05
C LYS A 209 2.87 0.19 -28.08
N GLY A 210 2.04 -0.06 -27.09
CA GLY A 210 1.69 0.94 -26.09
C GLY A 210 1.17 0.30 -24.80
N PRO A 211 0.98 1.11 -23.76
CA PRO A 211 0.44 0.64 -22.51
C PRO A 211 -1.04 0.25 -22.66
N MET A 212 -1.49 -0.65 -21.80
CA MET A 212 -2.91 -0.79 -21.50
C MET A 212 -3.29 0.27 -20.45
N ALA A 213 -4.50 0.81 -20.57
CA ALA A 213 -5.10 1.68 -19.59
C ALA A 213 -6.47 1.16 -19.15
N LEU A 214 -6.82 1.39 -17.89
CA LEU A 214 -8.19 1.29 -17.40
C LEU A 214 -8.78 2.68 -17.20
N VAL A 215 -10.09 2.79 -17.35
CA VAL A 215 -10.87 3.98 -17.02
C VAL A 215 -11.60 3.73 -15.71
N ASP A 216 -11.31 4.56 -14.72
CA ASP A 216 -11.97 4.60 -13.40
C ASP A 216 -12.97 5.76 -13.39
N GLY A 217 -14.26 5.42 -13.48
CA GLY A 217 -15.38 6.33 -13.69
C GLY A 217 -16.11 6.10 -15.01
N ASP A 218 -17.08 6.96 -15.30
CA ASP A 218 -17.93 6.85 -16.50
C ASP A 218 -17.45 7.81 -17.59
N ILE A 219 -17.36 7.30 -18.81
CA ILE A 219 -17.07 8.08 -20.02
C ILE A 219 -18.22 7.95 -21.01
N ASP A 220 -18.56 9.05 -21.68
CA ASP A 220 -19.52 9.07 -22.79
C ASP A 220 -18.81 9.13 -24.16
N GLU A 221 -19.59 9.12 -25.26
CA GLU A 221 -19.04 9.19 -26.61
C GLU A 221 -18.17 10.44 -26.86
N GLY A 222 -18.43 11.55 -26.15
CA GLY A 222 -17.63 12.77 -26.23
C GLY A 222 -16.29 12.67 -25.50
N ASP A 223 -16.13 11.70 -24.61
CA ASP A 223 -14.91 11.46 -23.84
C ASP A 223 -13.94 10.47 -24.52
N TYR A 224 -14.43 9.64 -25.46
CA TYR A 224 -13.64 8.57 -26.07
C TYR A 224 -12.37 9.07 -26.75
N ASP A 225 -12.47 10.13 -27.54
CA ASP A 225 -11.32 10.70 -28.26
C ASP A 225 -10.27 11.27 -27.31
N LEU A 226 -10.70 11.97 -26.24
CA LEU A 226 -9.80 12.49 -25.22
C LEU A 226 -9.09 11.36 -24.46
N ALA A 227 -9.84 10.35 -24.03
CA ALA A 227 -9.27 9.22 -23.31
C ALA A 227 -8.27 8.44 -24.18
N ALA A 228 -8.65 8.15 -25.43
CA ALA A 228 -7.81 7.41 -26.38
C ALA A 228 -6.54 8.18 -26.75
N SER A 229 -6.63 9.47 -27.04
CA SER A 229 -5.47 10.31 -27.39
C SER A 229 -4.47 10.41 -26.24
N ILE A 230 -4.93 10.52 -24.99
CA ILE A 230 -4.06 10.52 -23.80
C ILE A 230 -3.33 9.17 -23.67
N VAL A 231 -4.01 8.04 -23.89
CA VAL A 231 -3.38 6.71 -23.83
C VAL A 231 -2.34 6.55 -24.94
N ALA A 232 -2.68 6.97 -26.18
CA ALA A 232 -1.78 6.91 -27.34
C ALA A 232 -0.46 7.66 -27.10
N ARG A 233 -0.52 8.79 -26.38
CA ARG A 233 0.65 9.59 -25.97
C ARG A 233 1.69 8.80 -25.17
N PHE A 234 1.27 7.84 -24.36
CA PHE A 234 2.20 7.05 -23.54
C PHE A 234 2.75 5.81 -24.27
N GLY A 235 2.34 5.58 -25.52
CA GLY A 235 2.83 4.49 -26.37
C GLY A 235 3.98 4.89 -27.29
N GLN A 236 4.40 3.95 -28.15
CA GLN A 236 5.41 4.19 -29.19
C GLN A 236 4.88 5.03 -30.36
N GLY A 237 3.56 5.10 -30.54
CA GLY A 237 2.91 5.95 -31.54
C GLY A 237 2.82 7.43 -31.17
N LYS A 238 3.45 7.89 -30.08
CA LYS A 238 3.30 9.27 -29.53
C LYS A 238 3.67 10.45 -30.47
N PHE A 239 4.31 10.17 -31.60
CA PHE A 239 4.66 11.16 -32.63
C PHE A 239 4.06 10.79 -34.00
N ALA A 240 3.21 9.77 -34.07
CA ALA A 240 2.48 9.45 -35.28
C ALA A 240 1.34 10.46 -35.48
N ASP A 241 0.94 10.66 -36.73
CA ASP A 241 -0.22 11.50 -37.06
C ASP A 241 -1.51 10.90 -36.49
N GLU A 242 -1.58 9.57 -36.44
CA GLU A 242 -2.74 8.83 -35.97
C GLU A 242 -2.32 7.49 -35.32
N VAL A 243 -3.06 7.09 -34.28
CA VAL A 243 -2.94 5.80 -33.61
C VAL A 243 -4.32 5.17 -33.51
N GLU A 244 -4.46 3.94 -34.03
CA GLU A 244 -5.66 3.12 -33.80
C GLU A 244 -5.65 2.51 -32.39
N LEU A 245 -6.75 2.69 -31.64
CA LEU A 245 -6.96 2.15 -30.30
C LEU A 245 -8.27 1.35 -30.22
N ASP A 246 -8.26 0.32 -29.36
CA ASP A 246 -9.40 -0.46 -28.93
C ASP A 246 -9.90 0.09 -27.58
N ILE A 247 -11.16 0.53 -27.54
CA ILE A 247 -11.90 0.84 -26.32
C ILE A 247 -12.86 -0.33 -26.06
N ASN A 248 -12.54 -1.11 -25.03
CA ASN A 248 -13.39 -2.20 -24.58
C ASN A 248 -14.24 -1.73 -23.42
N ILE A 249 -15.55 -1.74 -23.63
CA ILE A 249 -16.55 -1.44 -22.62
C ILE A 249 -17.13 -2.77 -22.15
N PRO A 250 -17.15 -3.07 -20.83
CA PRO A 250 -17.75 -4.29 -20.31
C PRO A 250 -19.16 -4.51 -20.84
N GLU A 251 -19.47 -5.76 -21.19
CA GLU A 251 -20.79 -6.19 -21.70
C GLU A 251 -21.25 -5.54 -23.02
N GLN A 252 -20.40 -4.74 -23.67
CA GLN A 252 -20.68 -4.11 -24.95
C GLN A 252 -19.66 -4.52 -26.04
N PRO A 253 -19.99 -4.37 -27.32
CA PRO A 253 -19.01 -4.51 -28.40
C PRO A 253 -17.85 -3.54 -28.20
N SER A 254 -16.63 -3.99 -28.47
CA SER A 254 -15.46 -3.12 -28.47
C SER A 254 -15.54 -2.08 -29.58
N LEU A 255 -15.19 -0.83 -29.26
CA LEU A 255 -15.10 0.27 -30.20
C LEU A 255 -13.65 0.44 -30.66
N GLN A 256 -13.45 0.62 -31.96
CA GLN A 256 -12.15 1.05 -32.49
C GLN A 256 -12.21 2.53 -32.85
N ILE A 257 -11.20 3.28 -32.43
CA ILE A 257 -11.06 4.70 -32.72
C ILE A 257 -9.65 4.98 -33.23
N SER A 258 -9.55 5.89 -34.19
CA SER A 258 -8.29 6.42 -34.67
C SER A 258 -8.19 7.88 -34.24
N THR A 259 -7.10 8.22 -33.54
CA THR A 259 -6.92 9.57 -32.99
C THR A 259 -5.44 9.95 -32.97
N ALA A 260 -5.17 11.26 -33.01
CA ALA A 260 -3.82 11.78 -32.86
C ALA A 260 -3.40 11.67 -31.39
N PRO A 261 -2.15 11.25 -31.08
CA PRO A 261 -1.64 11.25 -29.72
C PRO A 261 -1.72 12.63 -29.07
N PHE A 262 -2.16 12.67 -27.81
CA PHE A 262 -2.31 13.94 -27.11
C PHE A 262 -0.97 14.67 -26.95
N ALA A 263 -0.93 15.96 -27.31
CA ALA A 263 0.29 16.76 -27.27
C ALA A 263 0.79 16.96 -25.82
N ASN A 264 2.12 16.96 -25.63
CA ASN A 264 2.70 17.10 -24.28
C ASN A 264 2.37 18.44 -23.65
N GLU A 265 2.39 19.48 -24.47
CA GLU A 265 2.20 20.87 -24.06
C GLU A 265 0.78 21.12 -23.55
N ASN A 266 -0.17 20.28 -23.98
CA ASN A 266 -1.57 20.35 -23.58
C ASN A 266 -1.86 19.52 -22.31
N MET A 267 -0.92 18.70 -21.85
CA MET A 267 -1.09 17.94 -20.61
C MET A 267 -0.98 18.88 -19.41
N LEU A 268 -2.10 19.08 -18.72
CA LEU A 268 -2.11 19.90 -17.52
C LEU A 268 -1.43 19.13 -16.37
N GLN A 269 -0.53 19.80 -15.66
CA GLN A 269 0.18 19.18 -14.53
C GLN A 269 -0.79 18.72 -13.43
N GLU A 270 -1.92 19.41 -13.27
CA GLU A 270 -2.99 19.08 -12.32
C GLU A 270 -3.75 17.80 -12.64
N TRP A 271 -3.65 17.28 -13.88
CA TRP A 271 -4.26 15.99 -14.22
C TRP A 271 -3.48 14.82 -13.62
N TYR A 272 -2.19 15.00 -13.31
CA TYR A 272 -1.37 13.94 -12.74
C TYR A 272 -1.55 13.84 -11.23
N LEU A 273 -1.80 12.61 -10.75
CA LEU A 273 -1.94 12.26 -9.33
C LEU A 273 -0.70 11.55 -8.77
#